data_AF-A0A090Y2Q6-F1
#
_entry.id   AF-A0A090Y2Q6-F1
#
_cell.length_a   1.000
_cell.length_b   1.000
_cell.length_c   1.000
_cell.angle_alpha   90.00
_cell.angle_beta   90.00
_cell.angle_gamma   90.00
#
_symmetry.space_group_name_H-M   'P 1'
#
loop_
_entity.id
_entity.type
_entity.pdbx_description
1 polymer ?
#
loop_
_entity_poly.entity_id
_entity_poly.type
_entity_poly.pdbx_seq_one_letter_code
_entity_poly.pdbx_strand_id
1 'polypeptide(L)' 'MKVTITKIEMPTASNWGIVQINNLENTFFRFDVRNGKPVLDVSLFVCNVQDPNERQEKLGSELHQSIQEALDDHFKDMT' A
#
# COMPACT_ATOMS: atom_id res chain seq x y z
N MET A 1 6.50 -13.39 -2.23
CA MET A 1 7.15 -12.45 -3.21
C MET A 1 7.89 -11.40 -2.40
N LYS A 2 9.12 -11.00 -2.76
CA LYS A 2 9.81 -9.92 -2.02
C LYS A 2 9.30 -8.56 -2.50
N VAL A 3 8.49 -7.92 -1.66
CA VAL A 3 7.96 -6.57 -1.86
C VAL A 3 8.94 -5.54 -1.32
N THR A 4 9.11 -4.43 -2.03
CA THR A 4 9.94 -3.30 -1.64
C THR A 4 9.21 -2.03 -2.02
N ILE A 5 9.13 -1.09 -1.09
CA ILE A 5 8.51 0.21 -1.30
C ILE A 5 9.39 1.02 -2.26
N THR A 6 8.82 1.45 -3.38
CA THR A 6 9.49 2.28 -4.38
C THR A 6 9.11 3.75 -4.24
N LYS A 7 7.91 4.02 -3.74
CA LYS A 7 7.43 5.36 -3.43
C LYS A 7 6.48 5.31 -2.24
N ILE A 8 6.58 6.30 -1.36
CA ILE A 8 5.66 6.48 -0.24
C ILE A 8 5.27 7.95 -0.11
N GLU A 9 3.99 8.20 0.11
CA GLU A 9 3.42 9.49 0.48
C GLU A 9 2.68 9.28 1.81
N MET A 10 3.09 10.03 2.83
CA MET A 10 2.55 9.84 4.18
C MET A 10 1.09 10.32 4.28
N PRO A 11 0.25 9.65 5.09
CA PRO A 11 -1.10 10.12 5.35
C PRO A 11 -1.08 11.50 6.00
N THR A 12 -2.15 12.24 5.77
CA THR A 12 -2.44 13.52 6.43
C THR A 12 -3.77 13.42 7.16
N ALA A 13 -4.12 14.41 7.97
CA ALA A 13 -5.40 14.41 8.70
C ALA A 13 -6.64 14.28 7.80
N SER A 14 -6.52 14.60 6.50
CA SER A 14 -7.62 14.55 5.54
C SER A 14 -7.43 13.55 4.40
N ASN A 15 -6.25 12.91 4.29
CA ASN A 15 -5.94 12.03 3.16
C ASN A 15 -5.20 10.77 3.61
N TRP A 16 -5.52 9.66 2.97
CA TRP A 16 -4.78 8.41 3.09
C TRP A 16 -3.34 8.58 2.62
N GLY A 17 -2.44 7.79 3.20
CA GLY A 17 -1.10 7.59 2.69
C GLY A 17 -1.16 6.70 1.46
N ILE A 18 -0.19 6.88 0.57
CA ILE A 18 -0.08 6.10 -0.66
C ILE A 18 1.28 5.41 -0.69
N VAL A 19 1.27 4.13 -1.04
CA VAL A 19 2.50 3.36 -1.24
C VAL A 19 2.48 2.68 -2.60
N GLN A 20 3.64 2.70 -3.26
CA GLN A 20 3.92 1.93 -4.46
C GLN A 20 5.01 0.90 -4.18
N ILE A 21 4.94 -0.23 -4.88
CA ILE A 21 5.87 -1.33 -4.68
C ILE A 21 6.51 -1.74 -6.00
N ASN A 22 7.65 -2.41 -5.90
CA ASN A 22 8.29 -3.07 -7.02
C ASN A 22 7.35 -4.10 -7.68
N ASN A 23 7.47 -4.27 -9.00
CA ASN A 23 6.64 -5.15 -9.85
C ASN A 23 5.19 -4.69 -10.08
N LEU A 24 4.70 -3.66 -9.38
CA LEU A 24 3.36 -3.07 -9.57
C LEU A 24 3.44 -1.54 -9.63
N GLU A 25 4.30 -1.02 -10.50
CA GLU A 25 4.64 0.43 -10.56
C GLU A 25 3.47 1.32 -10.98
N ASN A 26 2.44 0.76 -11.60
CA ASN A 26 1.21 1.47 -11.97
C ASN A 26 0.06 1.25 -10.95
N THR A 27 0.38 0.67 -9.80
CA THR A 27 -0.59 0.42 -8.72
C THR A 27 -0.25 1.23 -7.50
N PHE A 28 -1.28 1.83 -6.90
CA PHE A 28 -1.18 2.58 -5.67
C PHE A 28 -2.00 1.88 -4.59
N PHE A 29 -1.37 1.61 -3.46
CA PHE A 29 -2.03 1.06 -2.29
C PHE A 29 -2.19 2.14 -1.23
N ARG A 30 -3.31 2.11 -0.51
CA ARG A 30 -3.59 3.09 0.54
C ARG A 30 -3.23 2.52 1.89
N PHE A 31 -2.74 3.37 2.77
CA PHE A 31 -2.52 3.02 4.17
C PHE A 31 -2.81 4.22 5.06
N ASP A 32 -3.01 3.95 6.34
CA ASP A 32 -3.18 4.97 7.38
C ASP A 32 -2.18 4.70 8.51
N VAL A 33 -1.96 5.67 9.39
CA VAL A 33 -1.12 5.49 10.58
C VAL A 33 -2.01 5.48 11.81
N ARG A 34 -2.17 4.29 12.41
CA ARG A 34 -2.98 4.09 13.61
C ARG A 34 -2.07 3.79 14.79
N ASN A 35 -2.17 4.59 15.84
CA ASN A 35 -1.32 4.46 17.04
C ASN A 35 0.18 4.40 16.70
N GLY A 36 0.62 5.22 15.73
CA GLY A 36 2.02 5.28 15.29
C GLY A 36 2.47 4.13 14.39
N LYS A 37 1.58 3.22 13.98
CA LYS A 37 1.89 2.09 13.09
C LYS A 37 1.18 2.22 11.75
N PRO A 38 1.84 1.88 10.62
CA PRO A 38 1.19 1.87 9.33
C PRO A 38 0.20 0.71 9.26
N VAL A 39 -0.98 0.94 8.70
CA VAL A 39 -2.02 -0.07 8.50
C VAL A 39 -2.48 0.03 7.06
N LEU A 40 -2.21 -1.02 6.28
CA LEU A 40 -2.62 -1.12 4.90
C LEU A 40 -4.14 -1.24 4.81
N ASP A 41 -4.73 -0.53 3.86
CA ASP A 41 -6.15 -0.62 3.58
C ASP A 41 -6.45 -1.91 2.80
N VAL A 42 -7.28 -2.76 3.39
CA VAL A 42 -7.73 -4.04 2.83
C VAL A 42 -8.87 -3.87 1.81
N SER A 43 -9.50 -2.69 1.77
CA SER A 43 -10.77 -2.53 1.07
C SER A 43 -10.63 -2.22 -0.41
N LEU A 44 -9.64 -1.42 -0.83
CA LEU A 44 -9.49 -0.96 -2.21
C LEU A 44 -8.02 -0.63 -2.53
N PHE A 45 -7.47 -1.23 -3.59
CA PHE A 45 -6.28 -0.72 -4.26
C PHE A 45 -6.70 0.04 -5.53
N VAL A 46 -5.97 1.10 -5.87
CA VAL A 46 -6.17 1.82 -7.12
C VAL A 46 -5.12 1.31 -8.09
N CYS A 47 -5.46 0.26 -8.83
CA CYS A 47 -4.70 -0.04 -10.03
C CYS A 47 -5.06 1.02 -11.07
N ASN A 48 -4.04 1.67 -11.64
CA ASN A 48 -4.23 2.62 -12.74
C ASN A 48 -4.49 1.87 -14.05
N VAL A 49 -5.41 0.90 -14.04
CA VAL A 49 -5.89 0.19 -15.23
C VAL A 49 -6.93 1.08 -15.92
N GLN A 50 -6.84 1.16 -17.25
CA GLN A 50 -7.77 1.93 -18.07
C GLN A 50 -9.21 1.39 -17.99
N ASP A 51 -9.41 0.10 -17.72
CA ASP A 51 -10.74 -0.51 -17.60
C ASP A 51 -11.29 -0.45 -16.16
N PRO A 52 -12.39 0.27 -15.90
CA PRO A 52 -13.05 0.33 -14.60
C PRO A 52 -13.56 -1.02 -14.08
N ASN A 53 -13.82 -2.00 -14.97
CA ASN A 53 -14.30 -3.33 -14.60
C ASN A 53 -13.17 -4.26 -14.12
N GLU A 54 -11.91 -3.94 -14.41
CA GLU A 54 -10.72 -4.64 -13.91
C GLU A 54 -10.16 -4.01 -12.61
N ARG A 55 -10.77 -2.93 -12.12
CA ARG A 55 -10.26 -2.14 -10.97
C ARG A 55 -10.41 -2.80 -9.60
N GLN A 56 -11.18 -3.86 -9.45
CA GLN A 56 -11.51 -4.44 -8.15
C GLN A 56 -11.18 -5.93 -8.11
N GLU A 57 -9.90 -6.29 -8.11
CA GLU A 57 -9.55 -7.59 -7.57
C GLU A 57 -9.47 -7.50 -6.05
N LYS A 58 -9.75 -8.59 -5.34
CA LYS A 58 -9.40 -8.67 -3.92
C LYS A 58 -7.89 -8.82 -3.84
N LEU A 59 -7.25 -7.97 -3.07
CA LEU A 59 -5.83 -8.09 -2.81
C LEU A 59 -5.59 -9.46 -2.14
N GLY A 60 -4.88 -10.36 -2.82
CA GLY A 60 -4.61 -11.69 -2.28
C GLY A 60 -3.94 -11.59 -0.91
N SER A 61 -4.28 -12.49 0.02
CA SER A 61 -3.79 -12.45 1.40
C SER A 61 -2.25 -12.38 1.48
N GLU A 62 -1.57 -13.06 0.57
CA GLU A 62 -0.10 -13.06 0.49
C GLU A 62 0.48 -11.70 0.07
N LEU A 63 -0.13 -11.04 -0.92
CA LEU A 63 0.29 -9.71 -1.37
C LEU A 63 0.02 -8.67 -0.28
N HIS A 64 -1.13 -8.78 0.40
CA HIS A 64 -1.47 -7.90 1.51
C HIS A 64 -0.41 -7.97 2.60
N GLN A 65 -0.13 -9.20 3.05
CA GLN A 65 0.88 -9.44 4.07
C GLN A 65 2.24 -8.90 3.64
N SER A 66 2.65 -9.16 2.40
CA SER A 66 3.95 -8.70 1.89
C SER A 66 4.07 -7.18 1.85
N ILE A 67 2.99 -6.45 1.52
CA ILE A 67 2.99 -4.98 1.51
C ILE A 67 2.96 -4.43 2.94
N GLN A 68 2.17 -5.03 3.83
CA GLN A 68 2.12 -4.63 5.24
C GLN A 68 3.49 -4.81 5.92
N GLU A 69 4.17 -5.94 5.69
CA GLU A 69 5.52 -6.19 6.21
C GLU A 69 6.51 -5.14 5.70
N ALA A 70 6.44 -4.78 4.40
CA ALA A 70 7.29 -3.74 3.83
C ALA A 70 7.02 -2.35 4.43
N LEU A 71 5.76 -2.02 4.74
CA LEU A 71 5.40 -0.79 5.44
C LEU A 71 5.92 -0.78 6.88
N ASP A 72 5.76 -1.88 7.61
CA ASP A 72 6.23 -2.01 8.98
C ASP A 72 7.75 -1.83 9.07
N ASP A 73 8.51 -2.44 8.15
CA ASP A 73 9.96 -2.32 8.10
C ASP A 73 10.39 -0.89 7.73
N HIS A 74 9.73 -0.26 6.77
CA HIS A 74 10.02 1.13 6.41
C HIS A 74 9.79 2.10 7.58
N PHE A 75 8.75 1.87 8.38
CA PHE A 75 8.47 2.70 9.56
C PHE A 75 9.46 2.47 10.71
N LYS A 76 10.00 1.25 10.87
CA LYS A 76 11.06 0.99 11.85
C LYS A 76 12.33 1.76 11.51
N ASP A 77 12.70 1.81 10.23
CA ASP A 77 13.90 2.53 9.78
C ASP A 77 13.78 4.06 9.93
N MET A 78 12.56 4.59 10.07
CA MET A 78 12.29 6.01 10.27
C MET A 78 12.29 6.45 11.75
N THR A 79 12.27 5.52 12.70
CA THR A 79 12.31 5.76 14.16
C THR A 79 13.68 5.50 14.76
#